data_AF-A0AAJ5S0D9-F1
#
_entry.id   AF-A0AAJ5S0D9-F1
#
_cell.length_a   1.000
_cell.length_b   1.000
_cell.length_c   1.000
_cell.angle_alpha   90.00
_cell.angle_beta   90.00
_cell.angle_gamma   90.00
#
_symmetry.space_group_name_H-M   'P 1'
#
loop_
_entity.id
_entity.type
_entity.pdbx_description
1 polymer ?
#
loop_
_entity_poly.entity_id
_entity_poly.type
_entity_poly.pdbx_seq_one_letter_code
_entity_poly.pdbx_strand_id
1 'polypeptide(L)' 'MYRCHQLSEDTLIQAAEYALCAQTVAQQAVLLQPKSPCSVLIMATMHELEALRALLEAALIQVQLPSEPRTLH' A
#
# COMPACT_ATOMS: atom_id res chain seq x y z
N MET A 1 -24.27 4.29 -5.51
CA MET A 1 -23.11 4.58 -4.65
C MET A 1 -22.35 3.32 -4.20
N TYR A 2 -23.01 2.22 -3.79
CA TYR A 2 -22.34 0.97 -3.39
C TYR A 2 -21.30 0.40 -4.38
N ARG A 3 -21.61 0.38 -5.69
CA ARG A 3 -20.69 -0.20 -6.69
C ARG A 3 -19.38 0.59 -6.87
N CYS A 4 -19.39 1.91 -6.63
CA CYS A 4 -18.19 2.75 -6.74
C CYS A 4 -17.28 2.60 -5.51
N HIS A 5 -17.89 2.35 -4.35
CA HIS A 5 -17.19 2.09 -3.09
C HIS A 5 -16.48 0.73 -3.09
N GLN A 6 -17.16 -0.32 -3.56
CA GLN A 6 -16.54 -1.65 -3.73
C GLN A 6 -15.39 -1.60 -4.75
N LEU A 7 -15.56 -0.87 -5.87
CA LEU A 7 -14.49 -0.69 -6.84
C LEU A 7 -13.26 0.00 -6.26
N SER A 8 -13.45 1.05 -5.43
CA SER A 8 -12.33 1.72 -4.75
C SER A 8 -11.68 0.84 -3.69
N GLU A 9 -12.45 0.04 -2.96
CA GLU A 9 -11.95 -0.92 -1.98
C GLU A 9 -11.10 -2.02 -2.63
N ASP A 10 -11.62 -2.67 -3.68
CA ASP A 10 -10.91 -3.71 -4.42
C ASP A 10 -9.60 -3.18 -5.02
N THR A 11 -9.62 -1.93 -5.53
CA THR A 11 -8.42 -1.27 -6.08
C THR A 11 -7.37 -1.00 -5.00
N LEU A 12 -7.79 -0.57 -3.80
CA LEU A 12 -6.87 -0.32 -2.69
C LEU A 12 -6.25 -1.62 -2.15
N ILE A 13 -7.03 -2.70 -2.07
CA ILE A 13 -6.55 -4.03 -1.70
C ILE A 13 -5.49 -4.48 -2.72
N GLN A 14 -5.81 -4.41 -4.00
CA GLN A 14 -4.89 -4.82 -5.06
C GLN A 14 -3.60 -3.97 -5.07
N ALA A 15 -3.70 -2.66 -4.82
CA ALA A 15 -2.54 -1.78 -4.70
C ALA A 15 -1.64 -2.18 -3.52
N ALA A 16 -2.22 -2.57 -2.38
CA ALA A 16 -1.46 -3.02 -1.21
C ALA A 16 -0.73 -4.34 -1.48
N GLU A 17 -1.35 -5.27 -2.21
CA GLU A 17 -0.72 -6.51 -2.66
C GLU A 17 0.46 -6.24 -3.61
N TYR A 18 0.32 -5.32 -4.56
CA TYR A 18 1.42 -4.91 -5.43
C TYR A 18 2.57 -4.25 -4.67
N ALA A 19 2.27 -3.41 -3.67
CA ALA A 19 3.29 -2.80 -2.82
C ALA A 19 4.07 -3.86 -2.03
N LEU A 20 3.39 -4.86 -1.47
CA LEU A 20 4.03 -5.98 -0.78
C LEU A 20 4.90 -6.82 -1.71
N CYS A 21 4.42 -7.10 -2.93
CA CYS A 21 5.19 -7.81 -3.94
C CYS A 21 6.46 -7.04 -4.30
N ALA A 22 6.35 -5.73 -4.56
CA ALA A 22 7.50 -4.87 -4.84
C ALA A 22 8.50 -4.84 -3.66
N GLN A 23 8.00 -4.80 -2.42
CA GLN A 23 8.86 -4.81 -1.23
C GLN A 23 9.65 -6.12 -1.13
N THR A 24 8.99 -7.24 -1.41
CA THR A 24 9.63 -8.57 -1.42
C THR A 24 10.70 -8.67 -2.50
N VAL A 25 10.43 -8.15 -3.71
CA VAL A 25 11.42 -8.11 -4.80
C VAL A 25 12.61 -7.22 -4.42
N ALA A 26 12.36 -6.06 -3.82
CA ALA A 26 13.41 -5.15 -3.36
C ALA A 26 14.29 -5.80 -2.26
N GLN A 27 13.67 -6.49 -1.29
CA GLN A 27 14.38 -7.28 -0.29
C GLN A 27 15.31 -8.32 -0.92
N GLN A 28 14.81 -9.09 -1.89
CA GLN A 28 15.62 -10.08 -2.62
C GLN A 28 16.77 -9.42 -3.38
N ALA A 29 16.54 -8.27 -4.01
CA ALA A 29 17.59 -7.55 -4.74
C ALA A 29 18.73 -7.08 -3.82
N VAL A 30 18.44 -6.63 -2.60
CA VAL A 30 19.47 -6.30 -1.59
C VAL A 30 20.27 -7.54 -1.20
N LEU A 31 19.62 -8.68 -0.99
CA LEU A 31 20.28 -9.93 -0.62
C LEU A 31 21.23 -10.46 -1.70
N LEU A 32 20.93 -10.20 -2.99
CA LEU A 32 21.80 -10.60 -4.10
C LEU A 32 23.10 -9.77 -4.17
N GLN A 33 23.08 -8.50 -3.78
CA GLN A 33 24.25 -7.61 -3.88
C GLN A 33 24.39 -6.64 -2.67
N PRO A 34 24.55 -7.13 -1.43
CA PRO A 34 24.36 -6.32 -0.22
C PRO A 34 25.36 -5.17 -0.04
N LYS A 35 26.49 -5.16 -0.76
CA LYS A 35 27.54 -4.12 -0.67
C LYS A 35 27.60 -3.19 -1.89
N SER A 36 26.61 -3.25 -2.77
CA SER A 36 26.52 -2.36 -3.94
C SER A 36 25.94 -0.99 -3.55
N PRO A 37 26.40 0.13 -4.16
CA PRO A 37 25.72 1.43 -4.03
C PRO A 37 24.23 1.36 -4.40
N CYS A 38 23.86 0.47 -5.33
CA CYS A 38 22.45 0.23 -5.68
C CYS A 38 21.65 -0.33 -4.49
N SER A 39 22.26 -1.06 -3.56
CA SER A 39 21.55 -1.63 -2.41
C SER A 39 21.08 -0.57 -1.42
N VAL A 40 21.78 0.57 -1.33
CA VAL A 40 21.29 1.74 -0.57
C VAL A 40 20.02 2.31 -1.21
N LEU A 41 20.00 2.43 -2.54
CA LEU A 41 18.82 2.89 -3.27
C LEU A 41 17.65 1.91 -3.12
N ILE A 42 17.92 0.60 -3.18
CA ILE A 42 16.90 -0.42 -3.00
C ILE A 42 16.36 -0.43 -1.56
N MET A 43 17.20 -0.26 -0.54
CA MET A 43 16.74 -0.11 0.85
C MET A 43 15.86 1.14 1.04
N ALA A 44 16.19 2.25 0.37
CA ALA A 44 15.32 3.43 0.37
C ALA A 44 13.96 3.10 -0.29
N THR A 45 13.96 2.42 -1.45
CA THR A 45 12.72 1.95 -2.09
C THR A 45 11.91 1.03 -1.18
N MET A 46 12.55 0.13 -0.41
CA MET A 46 11.85 -0.71 0.57
C MET A 46 11.15 0.13 1.65
N HIS A 47 11.79 1.20 2.12
CA HIS A 47 11.19 2.11 3.11
C HIS A 47 9.99 2.86 2.53
N GLU A 48 10.10 3.39 1.30
CA GLU A 48 9.00 4.06 0.62
C GLU A 48 7.82 3.10 0.35
N LEU A 49 8.09 1.83 0.02
CA LEU A 49 7.06 0.81 -0.16
C LEU A 49 6.34 0.45 1.14
N GLU A 50 7.05 0.46 2.27
CA GLU A 50 6.43 0.24 3.59
C GLU A 50 5.53 1.43 3.99
N ALA A 51 5.99 2.65 3.77
CA ALA A 51 5.18 3.85 3.98
C ALA A 51 3.95 3.87 3.06
N LEU A 52 4.12 3.51 1.78
CA LEU A 52 3.02 3.38 0.83
C LEU A 52 1.99 2.36 1.30
N ARG A 53 2.41 1.19 1.78
CA ARG A 53 1.48 0.16 2.28
C ARG A 53 0.66 0.68 3.47
N ALA A 54 1.30 1.37 4.42
CA ALA A 54 0.60 1.97 5.55
C ALA A 54 -0.45 3.01 5.12
N LEU A 55 -0.15 3.81 4.09
CA LEU A 55 -1.11 4.76 3.52
C LEU A 55 -2.29 4.06 2.81
N LEU A 56 -2.03 2.95 2.11
CA LEU A 56 -3.07 2.16 1.46
C LEU A 56 -3.99 1.48 2.47
N GLU A 57 -3.44 0.93 3.56
CA GLU A 57 -4.22 0.36 4.67
C GLU A 57 -5.07 1.45 5.35
N ALA A 58 -4.53 2.65 5.57
CA ALA A 58 -5.28 3.77 6.12
C ALA A 58 -6.38 4.27 5.17
N ALA A 59 -6.13 4.29 3.85
CA ALA A 59 -7.12 4.63 2.85
C ALA A 59 -8.26 3.58 2.82
N LEU A 60 -7.92 2.30 2.96
CA LEU A 60 -8.89 1.20 3.00
C LEU A 60 -9.83 1.34 4.20
N ILE A 61 -9.30 1.65 5.38
CA ILE A 61 -10.11 1.91 6.58
C ILE A 61 -11.08 3.08 6.36
N GLN A 62 -10.61 4.16 5.72
CA GLN A 62 -11.44 5.33 5.43
C GLN A 62 -12.54 5.03 4.41
N VAL A 63 -12.26 4.18 3.42
CA VAL A 63 -13.29 3.72 2.48
C VAL A 63 -14.29 2.86 3.23
N GLN A 64 -13.87 1.89 4.03
CA GLN A 64 -14.77 0.96 4.73
C GLN A 64 -15.59 1.60 5.86
N LEU A 65 -15.18 2.77 6.37
CA LEU A 65 -15.94 3.46 7.41
C LEU A 65 -17.28 3.95 6.84
N PRO A 66 -18.43 3.52 7.39
CA PRO A 66 -19.72 4.06 6.98
C PRO A 66 -19.68 5.57 7.25
N SER A 67 -19.92 6.39 6.22
CA SER A 67 -20.16 7.81 6.43
C SER A 67 -21.28 7.93 7.46
N GLU A 68 -21.03 8.65 8.56
CA GLU A 68 -21.97 8.77 9.69
C GLU A 68 -23.41 9.00 9.22
N PRO A 69 -24.41 8.46 9.93
CA PRO A 69 -25.80 8.61 9.55
C PRO A 69 -26.12 10.09 9.53
N ARG A 70 -26.40 10.61 8.32
CA ARG A 70 -26.95 11.93 8.07
C ARG A 70 -28.03 12.15 9.13
N THR A 71 -27.78 13.06 10.07
CA THR A 71 -28.74 13.47 11.09
C THR A 71 -30.03 13.83 10.39
N LEU A 72 -31.02 12.93 10.50
CA LEU A 72 -32.37 13.14 10.01
C LEU A 72 -32.99 14.18 10.94
N HIS A 73 -33.07 15.40 10.42
CA HIS A 73 -33.73 16.54 11.06
C HIS A 73 -35.25 16.40 11.00
#